data_AF-Q9F143-F1
#
_entry.id   AF-Q9F143-F1
#
_cell.length_a   1.000
_cell.length_b   1.000
_cell.length_c   1.000
_cell.angle_alpha   90.00
_cell.angle_beta   90.00
_cell.angle_gamma   90.00
#
_symmetry.space_group_name_H-M   'P 1'
#
loop_
_entity.id
_entity.type
_entity.pdbx_description
1 polymer ?
#
loop_
_entity_poly.entity_id
_entity_poly.type
_entity_poly.pdbx_seq_one_letter_code
_entity_poly.pdbx_strand_id
1 'polypeptide(L)'
;SKYKGKYVGTFGDISTFSFFGNKTITTGEGGMVVTNDKTLYDRCLHFKGQGLAVHRQYWHDVIGYNYRTTNICAAIGLAQLEQADDFISRKREIADIYKKNINSLVQVHKESKDVFHTYWMVSILTRTAEEREELRNHLADKLIETRPVFY
;
A
#
# COMPACT_ATOMS: atom_id res chain seq x y z
N SER A 1 -0.29 0.37 -9.09
CA SER A 1 0.82 0.59 -10.04
C SER A 1 0.88 -0.53 -11.08
N LYS A 2 1.49 -0.29 -12.24
CA LYS A 2 1.80 -1.30 -13.27
C LYS A 2 3.27 -1.20 -13.68
N TYR A 3 3.86 -2.33 -14.09
CA TYR A 3 5.15 -2.39 -14.77
C TYR A 3 5.00 -3.23 -16.03
N LYS A 4 5.42 -2.70 -17.19
CA LYS A 4 5.23 -3.34 -18.51
C LYS A 4 3.77 -3.77 -18.74
N GLY A 5 2.82 -2.91 -18.38
CA GLY A 5 1.37 -3.17 -18.49
C GLY A 5 0.78 -4.11 -17.43
N LYS A 6 1.60 -4.83 -16.65
CA LYS A 6 1.16 -5.80 -15.64
C LYS A 6 1.05 -5.17 -14.25
N TYR A 7 -0.03 -5.47 -13.52
CA TYR A 7 -0.27 -4.91 -12.18
C TYR A 7 0.80 -5.36 -11.18
N VAL A 8 1.30 -4.40 -10.38
CA VAL A 8 2.14 -4.71 -9.22
C VAL A 8 1.34 -5.57 -8.24
N GLY A 9 1.97 -6.62 -7.71
CA GLY A 9 1.32 -7.67 -6.92
C GLY A 9 1.04 -8.97 -7.68
N THR A 10 1.40 -9.06 -8.97
CA THR A 10 1.17 -10.25 -9.80
C THR A 10 2.47 -10.88 -10.34
N PHE A 11 3.63 -10.43 -9.86
CA PHE A 11 4.94 -10.85 -10.34
C PHE A 11 5.55 -12.02 -9.55
N GLY A 12 5.35 -12.05 -8.23
CA GLY A 12 5.85 -13.13 -7.37
C GLY A 12 4.80 -14.21 -7.12
N ASP A 13 5.21 -15.26 -6.41
CA ASP A 13 4.32 -16.37 -6.01
C ASP A 13 3.22 -15.90 -5.06
N ILE A 14 3.57 -14.99 -4.15
CA ILE A 14 2.66 -14.33 -3.21
C ILE A 14 2.95 -12.82 -3.23
N SER A 15 1.90 -12.02 -3.12
CA SER A 15 2.01 -10.58 -2.87
C SER A 15 1.04 -10.14 -1.78
N THR A 16 1.38 -9.07 -1.08
CA THR A 16 0.58 -8.56 0.03
C THR A 16 0.25 -7.09 -0.15
N PHE A 17 -0.92 -6.71 0.35
CA PHE A 17 -1.39 -5.33 0.37
C PHE A 17 -1.81 -4.94 1.79
N SER A 18 -1.58 -3.68 2.13
CA SER A 18 -2.07 -3.06 3.36
C SER A 18 -3.26 -2.16 3.03
N PHE A 19 -4.27 -2.19 3.91
CA PHE A 19 -5.44 -1.31 3.87
C PHE A 19 -5.54 -0.47 5.14
N PHE A 20 -4.39 -0.07 5.69
CA PHE A 20 -4.34 0.87 6.79
C PHE A 20 -4.89 2.25 6.39
N GLY A 21 -5.30 3.04 7.39
CA GLY A 21 -5.90 4.37 7.24
C GLY A 21 -5.31 5.29 6.17
N ASN A 22 -3.98 5.30 5.99
CA ASN A 22 -3.29 6.19 5.06
C ASN A 22 -3.01 5.59 3.66
N LYS A 23 -3.48 4.38 3.37
CA LYS A 23 -3.27 3.71 2.08
C LYS A 23 -4.27 4.24 1.04
N THR A 24 -4.00 3.99 -0.24
CA THR A 24 -4.86 4.47 -1.33
C THR A 24 -6.28 3.93 -1.26
N ILE A 25 -6.41 2.68 -0.79
CA ILE A 25 -7.66 2.07 -0.36
C ILE A 25 -7.48 1.73 1.11
N THR A 26 -8.49 1.99 1.93
CA THR A 26 -8.45 1.73 3.37
C THR A 26 -9.62 0.88 3.84
N THR A 27 -9.41 0.14 4.91
CA THR A 27 -10.46 -0.53 5.70
C THR A 27 -10.38 -0.12 7.17
N GLY A 28 -9.72 1.00 7.46
CA GLY A 28 -9.26 1.39 8.80
C GLY A 28 -8.00 0.61 9.17
N GLU A 29 -8.19 -0.70 9.41
CA GLU A 29 -7.14 -1.71 9.54
C GLU A 29 -7.44 -2.88 8.63
N GLY A 30 -6.41 -3.47 8.02
CA GLY A 30 -6.60 -4.64 7.15
C GLY A 30 -5.46 -4.89 6.17
N GLY A 31 -5.58 -6.01 5.48
CA GLY A 31 -4.63 -6.40 4.44
C GLY A 31 -5.18 -7.52 3.56
N MET A 32 -4.47 -7.79 2.47
CA MET A 32 -4.80 -8.82 1.50
C MET A 32 -3.55 -9.61 1.13
N VAL A 33 -3.71 -10.91 0.93
CA VAL A 33 -2.71 -11.78 0.32
C VAL A 33 -3.27 -12.22 -1.02
N VAL A 34 -2.49 -12.11 -2.09
CA VAL A 34 -2.85 -12.57 -3.44
C VAL A 34 -1.81 -13.56 -3.94
N THR A 35 -2.26 -14.56 -4.69
CA THR A 35 -1.45 -15.57 -5.34
C THR A 35 -2.22 -16.17 -6.52
N ASN A 36 -1.51 -16.70 -7.52
CA ASN A 36 -2.09 -17.50 -8.59
C ASN A 36 -1.94 -19.02 -8.35
N ASP A 37 -1.29 -19.41 -7.25
CA ASP A 37 -1.04 -20.80 -6.90
C ASP A 37 -2.11 -21.31 -5.92
N LYS A 38 -2.82 -22.37 -6.31
CA LYS A 38 -3.91 -22.95 -5.50
C LYS A 38 -3.41 -23.53 -4.18
N THR A 39 -2.24 -24.15 -4.17
CA THR A 39 -1.64 -24.73 -2.98
C THR A 39 -1.27 -23.64 -1.97
N LEU A 40 -0.70 -22.51 -2.43
CA LEU A 40 -0.41 -21.37 -1.58
C LEU A 40 -1.69 -20.71 -1.05
N TYR A 41 -2.71 -20.56 -1.89
CA TYR A 41 -4.02 -20.05 -1.48
C TYR A 41 -4.63 -20.88 -0.34
N ASP A 42 -4.66 -22.21 -0.49
CA ASP A 42 -5.22 -23.11 0.52
C ASP A 42 -4.46 -23.02 1.85
N ARG A 43 -3.13 -22.95 1.79
CA ARG A 43 -2.28 -22.76 2.97
C ARG A 43 -2.56 -21.43 3.66
N CYS A 44 -2.69 -20.34 2.90
CA CYS A 44 -3.02 -19.03 3.47
C CYS A 44 -4.38 -19.03 4.18
N LEU A 45 -5.40 -19.65 3.58
CA LEU A 45 -6.72 -19.79 4.22
C LEU A 45 -6.64 -20.59 5.52
N HIS A 46 -5.91 -21.70 5.49
CA HIS A 46 -5.75 -22.58 6.64
C HIS A 46 -5.05 -21.86 7.80
N PHE A 47 -3.91 -21.22 7.54
CA PHE A 47 -3.17 -20.44 8.54
C PHE A 47 -4.00 -19.26 9.08
N LYS A 48 -4.74 -18.54 8.23
CA LYS A 48 -5.63 -17.43 8.64
C LYS A 48 -6.77 -17.91 9.56
N GLY A 49 -7.17 -19.17 9.40
CA GLY A 49 -8.30 -19.81 10.06
C GLY A 49 -7.95 -20.54 11.36
N GLN A 50 -6.85 -20.17 12.04
CA GLN A 50 -6.31 -20.89 13.21
C GLN A 50 -5.85 -22.33 12.90
N GLY A 51 -5.63 -22.70 11.64
CA GLY A 51 -5.22 -24.06 11.28
C GLY A 51 -6.33 -25.11 11.44
N LEU A 52 -7.61 -24.70 11.37
CA LEU A 52 -8.76 -25.59 11.50
C LEU A 52 -8.86 -26.55 10.29
N ALA A 53 -8.83 -27.85 10.56
CA ALA A 53 -8.91 -28.90 9.56
C ALA A 53 -10.27 -28.89 8.84
N VAL A 54 -10.24 -28.90 7.50
CA VAL A 54 -11.45 -28.86 6.66
C VAL A 54 -12.37 -30.07 6.90
N HIS A 55 -11.80 -31.21 7.26
CA HIS A 55 -12.52 -32.49 7.38
C HIS A 55 -13.00 -32.80 8.81
N ARG A 56 -12.68 -31.96 9.81
CA ARG A 56 -13.01 -32.24 11.21
C ARG A 56 -13.22 -30.97 12.02
N GLN A 57 -14.40 -30.82 12.60
CA GLN A 57 -14.72 -29.68 13.46
C GLN A 57 -13.84 -29.66 14.71
N TYR A 58 -13.41 -28.46 15.11
CA TYR A 58 -12.57 -28.19 16.29
C TYR A 58 -11.23 -28.94 16.33
N TRP A 59 -10.74 -29.40 15.18
CA TRP A 59 -9.43 -30.03 15.07
C TRP A 59 -8.45 -29.12 14.35
N HIS A 60 -7.33 -28.82 15.00
CA HIS A 60 -6.30 -27.95 14.46
C HIS A 60 -5.05 -28.79 14.14
N ASP A 61 -4.73 -28.94 12.86
CA ASP A 61 -3.66 -29.84 12.39
C ASP A 61 -2.35 -29.10 12.04
N VAL A 62 -2.35 -27.76 12.13
CA VAL A 62 -1.16 -26.90 12.05
C VAL A 62 -1.24 -25.76 13.06
N ILE A 63 -0.11 -25.17 13.40
CA ILE A 63 -0.07 -23.90 14.14
C ILE A 63 -0.51 -22.78 13.18
N GLY A 64 -1.73 -22.28 13.37
CA GLY A 64 -2.28 -21.15 12.63
C GLY A 64 -2.47 -19.91 13.51
N TYR A 65 -3.09 -18.89 12.93
CA TYR A 65 -3.36 -17.60 13.56
C TYR A 65 -4.83 -17.22 13.38
N ASN A 66 -5.32 -16.30 14.21
CA ASN A 66 -6.59 -15.64 13.96
C ASN A 66 -6.36 -14.32 13.22
N TYR A 67 -6.18 -14.40 11.90
CA TYR A 67 -5.99 -13.23 11.02
C TYR A 67 -7.22 -12.92 10.17
N ARG A 68 -8.41 -13.28 10.65
CA ARG A 68 -9.66 -13.00 9.95
C ARG A 68 -9.96 -11.50 9.99
N THR A 69 -10.41 -10.98 8.85
CA THR A 69 -10.97 -9.63 8.72
C THR A 69 -12.45 -9.66 9.13
N THR A 70 -12.96 -8.55 9.69
CA THR A 70 -14.38 -8.40 10.01
C THR A 70 -15.18 -8.05 8.76
N ASN A 71 -16.48 -8.38 8.75
CA ASN A 71 -17.36 -7.97 7.65
C ASN A 71 -17.45 -6.43 7.50
N ILE A 72 -17.25 -5.67 8.58
CA ILE A 72 -17.23 -4.21 8.55
C ILE A 72 -16.02 -3.72 7.73
N CYS A 73 -14.81 -4.21 8.04
CA CYS A 73 -13.62 -3.89 7.26
C CYS A 73 -13.78 -4.29 5.79
N ALA A 74 -14.35 -5.47 5.52
CA ALA A 74 -14.59 -5.93 4.15
C ALA A 74 -15.59 -5.04 3.38
N ALA A 75 -16.67 -4.58 4.02
CA ALA A 75 -17.65 -3.69 3.41
C ALA A 75 -17.06 -2.32 3.05
N ILE A 76 -16.24 -1.74 3.93
CA ILE A 76 -15.50 -0.51 3.64
C ILE A 76 -14.56 -0.73 2.46
N GLY A 77 -13.82 -1.84 2.47
CA GLY A 77 -12.87 -2.18 1.41
C GLY A 77 -13.54 -2.35 0.05
N LEU A 78 -14.72 -2.95 0.00
CA LEU A 78 -15.50 -3.09 -1.23
C LEU A 78 -15.89 -1.71 -1.80
N ALA A 79 -16.49 -0.84 -0.99
CA ALA A 79 -16.88 0.50 -1.41
C ALA A 79 -15.69 1.38 -1.83
N GLN A 80 -14.53 1.18 -1.21
CA GLN A 80 -13.28 1.86 -1.59
C GLN A 80 -12.69 1.32 -2.89
N LEU A 81 -12.79 0.01 -3.14
CA LEU A 81 -12.28 -0.62 -4.36
C LEU A 81 -13.05 -0.17 -5.60
N GLU A 82 -14.36 0.07 -5.48
CA GLU A 82 -15.21 0.62 -6.55
C GLU A 82 -14.76 2.02 -7.00
N GLN A 83 -14.06 2.77 -6.14
CA GLN A 83 -13.56 4.13 -6.40
C GLN A 83 -12.05 4.18 -6.66
N ALA A 84 -11.40 3.02 -6.80
CA ALA A 84 -9.94 2.94 -6.85
C ALA A 84 -9.31 3.76 -7.99
N ASP A 85 -9.93 3.72 -9.18
CA ASP A 85 -9.43 4.44 -10.35
C ASP A 85 -9.53 5.96 -10.19
N ASP A 86 -10.57 6.46 -9.51
CA ASP A 86 -10.72 7.89 -9.19
C ASP A 86 -9.66 8.34 -8.17
N PHE A 87 -9.44 7.55 -7.13
CA PHE A 87 -8.38 7.84 -6.14
C PHE A 87 -7.00 7.86 -6.79
N ILE A 88 -6.71 6.91 -7.67
CA ILE A 88 -5.45 6.85 -8.41
C ILE A 88 -5.30 8.08 -9.31
N SER A 89 -6.34 8.43 -10.06
CA SER A 89 -6.33 9.60 -10.95
C SER A 89 -6.06 10.88 -10.18
N ARG A 90 -6.78 11.09 -9.06
CA ARG A 90 -6.58 12.25 -8.20
C ARG A 90 -5.18 12.33 -7.60
N LYS A 91 -4.62 11.20 -7.15
CA LYS A 91 -3.25 11.15 -6.61
C LYS A 91 -2.20 11.49 -7.66
N ARG A 92 -2.40 11.07 -8.91
CA ARG A 92 -1.52 11.43 -10.03
C ARG A 92 -1.56 12.93 -10.33
N GLU A 93 -2.74 13.53 -10.36
CA GLU A 93 -2.88 14.99 -10.51
C GLU A 93 -2.11 15.75 -9.43
N ILE A 94 -2.26 15.33 -8.16
CA ILE A 94 -1.53 15.92 -7.04
C ILE A 94 -0.01 15.78 -7.24
N ALA A 95 0.47 14.60 -7.63
CA ALA A 95 1.89 14.38 -7.90
C ALA A 95 2.41 15.30 -9.02
N ASP A 96 1.60 15.56 -10.05
CA ASP A 96 1.97 16.45 -11.15
C ASP A 96 1.97 17.93 -10.74
N ILE A 97 1.07 18.34 -9.82
CA ILE A 97 1.14 19.67 -9.19
C ILE A 97 2.47 19.84 -8.46
N TYR A 98 2.87 18.86 -7.65
CA TYR A 98 4.16 18.92 -6.95
C TYR A 98 5.34 18.98 -7.93
N LYS A 99 5.37 18.14 -8.96
CA LYS A 99 6.45 18.15 -9.98
C LYS A 99 6.56 19.49 -10.72
N LYS A 100 5.43 20.18 -10.97
CA LYS A 100 5.41 21.47 -11.66
C LYS A 100 5.87 22.63 -10.78
N ASN A 101 5.62 22.58 -9.48
CA ASN A 101 5.81 23.72 -8.57
C ASN A 101 7.03 23.59 -7.65
N ILE A 102 7.56 22.37 -7.47
CA ILE A 102 8.81 22.18 -6.72
C ILE A 102 9.99 22.68 -7.54
N ASN A 103 10.81 23.54 -6.92
CA ASN A 103 12.00 24.11 -7.54
C ASN A 103 13.17 23.10 -7.59
N SER A 104 14.25 23.49 -8.25
CA SER A 104 15.43 22.64 -8.46
C SER A 104 16.30 22.39 -7.22
N LEU A 105 15.95 22.93 -6.05
CA LEU A 105 16.71 22.71 -4.82
C LEU A 105 16.50 21.30 -4.26
N VAL A 106 15.42 20.63 -4.64
CA VAL A 106 15.09 19.28 -4.21
C VAL A 106 14.66 18.42 -5.40
N GLN A 107 14.69 17.10 -5.24
CA GLN A 107 14.26 16.17 -6.28
C GLN A 107 12.97 15.47 -5.89
N VAL A 108 12.06 15.32 -6.86
CA VAL A 108 10.87 14.47 -6.74
C VAL A 108 11.06 13.21 -7.55
N HIS A 109 10.52 12.09 -7.07
CA HIS A 109 10.59 10.84 -7.82
C HIS A 109 9.83 10.93 -9.15
N LYS A 110 10.45 10.39 -10.20
CA LYS A 110 9.91 10.34 -11.56
C LYS A 110 9.51 8.92 -11.90
N GLU A 111 8.56 8.78 -12.82
CA GLU A 111 8.27 7.49 -13.43
C GLU A 111 9.40 7.10 -14.38
N SER A 112 9.92 5.87 -14.21
CA SER A 112 10.83 5.25 -15.16
C SER A 112 10.06 4.69 -16.37
N LYS A 113 10.78 4.32 -17.43
CA LYS A 113 10.19 3.67 -18.61
C LYS A 113 9.35 2.45 -18.21
N ASP A 114 8.19 2.29 -18.85
CA ASP A 114 7.23 1.20 -18.66
C ASP A 114 6.59 1.10 -17.27
N VAL A 115 6.73 2.13 -16.43
CA VAL A 115 6.13 2.20 -15.09
C VAL A 115 4.90 3.10 -15.09
N PHE A 116 3.81 2.58 -14.54
CA PHE A 116 2.66 3.36 -14.08
C PHE A 116 2.64 3.38 -12.55
N HIS A 117 2.94 4.52 -11.96
CA HIS A 117 3.05 4.76 -10.53
C HIS A 117 1.76 5.35 -9.96
N THR A 118 1.21 4.76 -8.90
CA THR A 118 -0.05 5.26 -8.30
C THR A 118 0.16 6.34 -7.24
N TYR A 119 1.40 6.76 -7.00
CA TYR A 119 1.77 7.87 -6.11
C TYR A 119 1.08 7.78 -4.74
N TRP A 120 1.36 6.70 -3.99
CA TRP A 120 0.86 6.60 -2.60
C TRP A 120 1.21 7.86 -1.79
N MET A 121 2.45 8.34 -1.97
CA MET A 121 2.94 9.62 -1.46
C MET A 121 3.80 10.32 -2.52
N VAL A 122 4.00 11.63 -2.38
CA VAL A 122 5.03 12.39 -3.08
C VAL A 122 6.25 12.47 -2.17
N SER A 123 7.38 11.91 -2.60
CA SER A 123 8.63 11.90 -1.85
C SER A 123 9.59 12.92 -2.43
N ILE A 124 10.21 13.70 -1.53
CA ILE A 124 11.20 14.73 -1.84
C ILE A 124 12.55 14.25 -1.33
N LEU A 125 13.58 14.34 -2.16
CA LEU A 125 14.97 14.04 -1.82
C LEU A 125 15.76 15.36 -1.74
N THR A 126 16.38 15.58 -0.58
CA THR A 126 17.34 16.68 -0.30
C THR A 126 18.77 16.20 -0.52
N ARG A 127 19.75 17.10 -0.49
CA ARG A 127 21.17 16.73 -0.73
C ARG A 127 21.79 16.04 0.48
N THR A 128 21.37 16.44 1.67
CA THR A 128 21.85 15.85 2.93
C THR A 128 20.69 15.57 3.90
N ALA A 129 21.00 14.81 4.96
CA ALA A 129 20.04 14.53 6.02
C ALA A 129 19.74 15.79 6.86
N GLU A 130 20.72 16.67 7.04
CA GLU A 130 20.58 17.94 7.75
C GLU A 130 19.58 18.84 7.03
N GLU A 131 19.73 19.01 5.71
CA GLU A 131 18.77 19.76 4.88
C GLU A 131 17.35 19.17 4.95
N ARG A 132 17.24 17.84 5.03
CA ARG A 132 15.93 17.18 5.20
C ARG A 132 15.29 17.62 6.51
N GLU A 133 16.01 17.58 7.62
CA GLU A 133 15.46 17.96 8.93
C GLU A 133 15.14 19.46 9.00
N GLU A 134 16.00 20.33 8.47
CA GLU A 134 15.72 21.76 8.37
C GLU A 134 14.45 22.04 7.56
N LEU A 135 14.30 21.40 6.39
CA LEU A 135 13.10 21.53 5.56
C LEU A 135 11.86 21.01 6.29
N ARG A 136 11.95 19.88 6.98
CA ARG A 136 10.82 19.30 7.72
C ARG A 136 10.38 20.20 8.87
N ASN A 137 11.32 20.78 9.62
CA ASN A 137 11.03 21.75 10.68
C ASN A 137 10.37 23.01 10.11
N HIS A 138 10.92 23.56 9.03
CA HIS A 138 10.34 24.71 8.35
C HIS A 138 8.90 24.46 7.88
N LEU A 139 8.63 23.27 7.32
CA LEU A 139 7.28 22.89 6.89
C LEU A 139 6.33 22.67 8.09
N ALA A 140 6.82 22.08 9.18
CA ALA A 140 6.04 21.90 10.40
C ALA A 140 5.62 23.23 11.03
N ASP A 141 6.50 24.24 11.05
CA ASP A 141 6.19 25.61 11.51
C ASP A 141 5.12 26.30 10.64
N LYS A 142 4.90 25.78 9.43
CA LYS A 142 3.84 26.21 8.49
C LYS A 142 2.64 25.28 8.49
N LEU A 143 2.53 24.37 9.46
CA LEU A 143 1.46 23.37 9.57
C LEU A 143 1.38 22.41 8.37
N ILE A 144 2.50 22.18 7.69
CA ILE A 144 2.62 21.23 6.59
C ILE A 144 3.27 19.96 7.13
N GLU A 145 2.45 18.94 7.32
CA GLU A 145 2.90 17.65 7.84
C GLU A 145 3.80 16.91 6.84
N THR A 146 4.89 16.34 7.35
CA THR A 146 5.80 15.49 6.58
C THR A 146 6.10 14.18 7.31
N ARG A 147 6.58 13.18 6.56
CA ARG A 147 7.08 11.91 7.10
C ARG A 147 8.47 11.61 6.54
N PRO A 148 9.40 11.07 7.34
CA PRO A 148 10.64 10.55 6.78
C PRO A 148 10.33 9.33 5.91
N VAL A 149 11.19 9.08 4.92
CA VAL A 149 11.21 7.77 4.26
C VAL A 149 11.73 6.74 5.26
N PHE A 150 11.37 5.46 5.06
CA PHE A 150 11.79 4.34 5.91
C PHE A 150 13.32 4.26 6.09
N TYR A 151 13.75 3.68 7.20
CA TYR A 151 15.15 3.43 7.55
C TYR A 151 15.67 2.14 6.91
#